data_AF-S2SCC5-F1
#
_entry.id   AF-S2SCC5-F1
#
_cell.length_a   1.000
_cell.length_b   1.000
_cell.length_c   1.000
_cell.angle_alpha   90.00
_cell.angle_beta   90.00
_cell.angle_gamma   90.00
#
_symmetry.space_group_name_H-M   'P 1'
#
loop_
_entity.id
_entity.type
_entity.pdbx_description
1 polymer ?
#
loop_
_entity_poly.entity_id
_entity_poly.type
_entity_poly.pdbx_seq_one_letter_code
_entity_poly.pdbx_strand_id
1 'polypeptide(L)'
;MKKCLGGIVFAAICFILFLMPGLPVSAAASTPIYRFYSPRTQEHFFTYNPAERDQLITRGWGNYEGISWYAPVSGDNIYRLYNPALDDHLYTRNWSEYYTLSTQRGWTAEGVAFYSDPNQGVPVYRLYNPSLKSGSHLYTTNANEVAVLQGRGWSYEGIAWYGSSLTGQTPDTTKVLGVSFISQEAAGAPMGCEAASALQALQYKGHATGYNLRSFLQTMPIAANGNPYQGFGGTPYAVVSGVYQSIFPSAFTPWVSRFGGATNISGSGLDGILNQVASGNPVVAWVTLNYQSPQWHQYNWGRGIDNAHVVTVDGYSNQSVHVVDPENGTYWISKSAFNTAYSYMKFAVAIR
;
A
#
# COMPACT_ATOMS: atom_id res chain seq x y z
N MET A 1 50.75 -71.94 26.74
CA MET A 1 49.66 -71.71 27.72
C MET A 1 49.72 -70.28 28.22
N LYS A 2 48.56 -69.66 28.36
CA LYS A 2 48.23 -68.41 29.07
C LYS A 2 48.45 -67.09 28.30
N LYS A 3 47.29 -66.44 28.15
CA LYS A 3 46.93 -65.13 27.59
C LYS A 3 47.64 -63.98 28.32
N CYS A 4 47.83 -62.85 27.63
CA CYS A 4 47.64 -61.54 28.24
C CYS A 4 47.15 -60.53 27.20
N LEU A 5 45.98 -59.93 27.49
CA LEU A 5 45.35 -58.81 26.79
C LEU A 5 46.18 -57.54 26.99
N GLY A 6 46.36 -56.73 25.93
CA GLY A 6 46.77 -55.34 26.00
C GLY A 6 45.73 -54.48 25.29
N GLY A 7 44.99 -53.66 26.05
CA GLY A 7 43.91 -52.81 25.54
C GLY A 7 44.41 -51.63 24.72
N ILE A 8 43.74 -51.35 23.61
CA ILE A 8 43.89 -50.14 22.82
C ILE A 8 42.81 -49.15 23.27
N VAL A 9 43.24 -48.01 23.81
CA VAL A 9 42.38 -46.88 24.14
C VAL A 9 41.95 -46.20 22.83
N PHE A 10 40.66 -46.31 22.47
CA PHE A 10 40.06 -45.48 21.43
C PHE A 10 39.77 -44.10 22.01
N ALA A 11 40.51 -43.09 21.55
CA ALA A 11 40.15 -41.69 21.77
C ALA A 11 38.87 -41.39 20.97
N ALA A 12 37.74 -41.22 21.66
CA ALA A 12 36.50 -40.76 21.06
C ALA A 12 36.66 -39.28 20.66
N ILE A 13 36.86 -39.03 19.37
CA ILE A 13 36.73 -37.70 18.78
C ILE A 13 35.24 -37.38 18.74
N CYS A 14 34.77 -36.62 19.73
CA CYS A 14 33.43 -36.07 19.78
C CYS A 14 33.31 -35.00 18.68
N PHE A 15 32.75 -35.37 17.53
CA PHE A 15 32.35 -34.41 16.49
C PHE A 15 31.15 -33.64 17.02
N ILE A 16 31.41 -32.50 17.67
CA ILE A 16 30.38 -31.52 17.99
C ILE A 16 29.89 -30.98 16.65
N LEU A 17 28.76 -31.51 16.17
CA LEU A 17 28.00 -30.97 15.07
C LEU A 17 27.50 -29.60 15.52
N PHE A 18 28.26 -28.54 15.21
CA PHE A 18 27.79 -27.17 15.35
C PHE A 18 26.58 -27.05 14.42
N LEU A 19 25.39 -27.08 15.02
CA LEU A 19 24.16 -26.68 14.37
C LEU A 19 24.34 -25.20 14.02
N MET A 20 24.81 -24.91 12.80
CA MET A 20 24.77 -23.55 12.30
C MET A 20 23.30 -23.14 12.29
N PRO A 21 22.89 -22.06 12.97
CA PRO A 21 21.57 -21.51 12.75
C PRO A 21 21.49 -21.18 11.26
N GLY A 22 20.56 -21.84 10.57
CA GLY A 22 20.33 -21.59 9.15
C GLY A 22 20.22 -20.09 8.94
N LEU A 23 20.98 -19.58 7.96
CA LEU A 23 20.80 -18.21 7.49
C LEU A 23 19.30 -17.98 7.29
N PRO A 24 18.74 -16.85 7.76
CA PRO A 24 17.34 -16.56 7.47
C PRO A 24 17.18 -16.61 5.96
N VAL A 25 16.28 -17.50 5.49
CA VAL A 25 15.81 -17.47 4.11
C VAL A 25 15.30 -16.06 3.90
N SER A 26 16.01 -15.27 3.09
CA SER A 26 15.52 -13.98 2.64
C SER A 26 14.14 -14.24 2.06
N ALA A 27 13.08 -13.69 2.66
CA ALA A 27 11.76 -13.71 2.06
C ALA A 27 11.93 -13.21 0.63
N ALA A 28 11.62 -14.05 -0.36
CA ALA A 28 11.72 -13.64 -1.75
C ALA A 28 10.87 -12.39 -1.92
N ALA A 29 11.45 -11.32 -2.45
CA ALA A 29 10.71 -10.11 -2.72
C ALA A 29 9.50 -10.47 -3.59
N SER A 30 8.32 -10.01 -3.18
CA SER A 30 7.06 -10.32 -3.85
C SER A 30 6.28 -9.04 -4.08
N THR A 31 5.62 -8.95 -5.23
CA THR A 31 4.89 -7.77 -5.68
C THR A 31 3.39 -8.04 -5.60
N PRO A 32 2.57 -7.13 -5.04
CA PRO A 32 1.13 -7.32 -5.01
C PRO A 32 0.53 -7.30 -6.43
N ILE A 33 -0.44 -8.18 -6.68
CA ILE A 33 -1.27 -8.15 -7.89
C ILE A 33 -2.64 -7.56 -7.54
N TYR A 34 -2.89 -6.38 -8.09
CA TYR A 34 -4.13 -5.62 -7.95
C TYR A 34 -5.20 -6.14 -8.90
N ARG A 35 -6.42 -6.37 -8.40
CA ARG A 35 -7.57 -6.82 -9.19
C ARG A 35 -8.62 -5.73 -9.33
N PHE A 36 -9.16 -5.62 -10.53
CA PHE A 36 -10.31 -4.78 -10.86
C PHE A 36 -11.39 -5.62 -11.52
N TYR A 37 -12.64 -5.23 -11.30
CA TYR A 37 -13.79 -5.75 -12.03
C TYR A 37 -14.43 -4.61 -12.84
N SER A 38 -14.62 -4.81 -14.14
CA SER A 38 -15.34 -3.86 -15.00
C SER A 38 -16.82 -4.25 -15.09
N PRO A 39 -17.78 -3.48 -14.53
CA PRO A 39 -19.20 -3.77 -14.72
C PRO A 39 -19.66 -3.64 -16.19
N ARG A 40 -18.86 -2.97 -17.03
CA ARG A 40 -19.17 -2.71 -18.44
C ARG A 40 -18.87 -3.91 -19.32
N THR A 41 -17.67 -4.46 -19.19
CA THR A 41 -17.15 -5.58 -20.01
C THR A 41 -17.27 -6.91 -19.29
N GLN A 42 -17.52 -6.89 -17.98
CA GLN A 42 -17.54 -8.05 -17.07
C GLN A 42 -16.18 -8.76 -16.97
N GLU A 43 -15.10 -8.10 -17.40
CA GLU A 43 -13.75 -8.62 -17.27
C GLU A 43 -13.17 -8.38 -15.88
N HIS A 44 -12.15 -9.19 -15.54
CA HIS A 44 -11.25 -8.90 -14.43
C HIS A 44 -9.88 -8.50 -14.97
N PHE A 45 -9.38 -7.37 -14.49
CA PHE A 45 -8.07 -6.85 -14.86
C PHE A 45 -7.08 -6.98 -13.71
N PHE A 46 -5.85 -7.37 -14.03
CA PHE A 46 -4.79 -7.63 -13.07
C PHE A 46 -3.53 -6.84 -13.41
N THR A 47 -2.98 -6.16 -12.42
CA THR A 47 -1.72 -5.42 -12.58
C THR A 47 -0.85 -5.47 -11.34
N TYR A 48 0.46 -5.53 -11.52
CA TYR A 48 1.43 -5.31 -10.44
C TYR A 48 1.82 -3.83 -10.30
N ASN A 49 1.48 -3.01 -11.30
CA ASN A 49 1.94 -1.63 -11.40
C ASN A 49 0.98 -0.69 -10.63
N PRO A 50 1.44 -0.07 -9.53
CA PRO A 50 0.59 0.84 -8.75
C PRO A 50 0.17 2.08 -9.53
N ALA A 51 0.96 2.53 -10.51
CA ALA A 51 0.60 3.68 -11.35
C ALA A 51 -0.54 3.32 -12.32
N GLU A 52 -0.54 2.12 -12.89
CA GLU A 52 -1.65 1.63 -13.73
C GLU A 52 -2.92 1.48 -12.89
N ARG A 53 -2.81 0.88 -11.70
CA ARG A 53 -3.91 0.83 -10.72
C ARG A 53 -4.48 2.22 -10.44
N ASP A 54 -3.63 3.18 -10.09
CA ASP A 54 -4.08 4.53 -9.72
C ASP A 54 -4.72 5.27 -10.90
N GLN A 55 -4.26 5.03 -12.13
CA GLN A 55 -4.89 5.55 -13.34
C GLN A 55 -6.27 4.92 -13.58
N LEU A 56 -6.43 3.61 -13.41
CA LEU A 56 -7.72 2.92 -13.56
C LEU A 56 -8.73 3.39 -12.52
N ILE A 57 -8.30 3.59 -11.27
CA ILE A 57 -9.13 4.18 -10.20
C ILE A 57 -9.56 5.59 -10.59
N THR A 58 -8.60 6.44 -10.98
CA THR A 58 -8.85 7.85 -11.31
C THR A 58 -9.81 8.00 -12.49
N ARG A 59 -9.70 7.12 -13.49
CA ARG A 59 -10.55 7.13 -14.69
C ARG A 59 -11.91 6.46 -14.49
N GLY A 60 -12.15 5.85 -13.32
CA GLY A 60 -13.38 5.09 -13.06
C GLY A 60 -13.55 3.92 -14.02
N TRP A 61 -12.46 3.28 -14.45
CA TRP A 61 -12.49 2.20 -15.45
C TRP A 61 -13.27 0.97 -14.95
N GLY A 62 -13.17 0.68 -13.64
CA GLY A 62 -13.86 -0.43 -13.00
C GLY A 62 -13.77 -0.33 -11.48
N ASN A 63 -14.38 -1.29 -10.79
CA ASN A 63 -14.34 -1.43 -9.35
C ASN A 63 -12.97 -1.98 -8.93
N TYR A 64 -12.23 -1.25 -8.10
CA TYR A 64 -11.01 -1.77 -7.50
C TYR A 64 -11.35 -2.76 -6.38
N GLU A 65 -10.85 -3.99 -6.48
CA GLU A 65 -11.19 -5.08 -5.56
C GLU A 65 -10.05 -5.42 -4.58
N GLY A 66 -8.91 -4.73 -4.68
CA GLY A 66 -7.77 -4.93 -3.78
C GLY A 66 -6.68 -5.84 -4.34
N ILE A 67 -5.88 -6.41 -3.44
CA ILE A 67 -4.78 -7.33 -3.78
C ILE A 67 -5.33 -8.77 -3.78
N SER A 68 -5.17 -9.48 -4.90
CA SER A 68 -5.62 -10.89 -5.00
C SER A 68 -4.57 -11.90 -4.54
N TRP A 69 -3.31 -11.67 -4.86
CA TRP A 69 -2.16 -12.43 -4.38
C TRP A 69 -0.87 -11.61 -4.53
N TYR A 70 0.22 -12.13 -4.01
CA TYR A 70 1.56 -11.62 -4.30
C TYR A 70 2.24 -12.53 -5.32
N ALA A 71 2.83 -11.93 -6.35
CA ALA A 71 3.67 -12.63 -7.33
C ALA A 71 5.15 -12.49 -6.95
N PRO A 72 6.01 -13.47 -7.22
CA PRO A 72 7.44 -13.29 -7.04
C PRO A 72 8.00 -12.23 -8.00
N VAL A 73 9.16 -11.65 -7.68
CA VAL A 73 9.89 -10.75 -8.60
C VAL A 73 10.57 -11.47 -9.77
N SER A 74 10.63 -12.81 -9.73
CA SER A 74 11.19 -13.65 -10.79
C SER A 74 10.50 -15.01 -10.84
N GLY A 75 10.43 -15.62 -12.00
CA GLY A 75 9.84 -16.95 -12.20
C GLY A 75 9.42 -17.13 -13.64
N ASP A 76 8.44 -18.00 -13.89
CA ASP A 76 7.91 -18.16 -15.23
C ASP A 76 7.01 -16.99 -15.62
N ASN A 77 7.16 -16.50 -16.84
CA ASN A 77 6.40 -15.37 -17.35
C ASN A 77 4.90 -15.68 -17.39
N ILE A 78 4.10 -14.74 -16.87
CA ILE A 78 2.68 -14.61 -17.17
C ILE A 78 2.52 -13.46 -18.16
N TYR A 79 2.01 -13.76 -19.34
CA TYR A 79 1.81 -12.79 -20.40
C TYR A 79 0.42 -12.18 -20.34
N ARG A 80 0.30 -10.88 -20.62
CA ARG A 80 -0.98 -10.19 -20.82
C ARG A 80 -1.21 -9.95 -22.32
N LEU A 81 -2.44 -10.19 -22.77
CA LEU A 81 -2.91 -9.80 -24.09
C LEU A 81 -4.21 -9.01 -23.97
N TYR A 82 -4.40 -8.05 -24.86
CA TYR A 82 -5.63 -7.26 -24.99
C TYR A 82 -6.35 -7.57 -26.30
N ASN A 83 -7.66 -7.78 -26.24
CA ASN A 83 -8.51 -7.91 -27.43
C ASN A 83 -9.26 -6.61 -27.71
N PRO A 84 -8.87 -5.80 -28.71
CA PRO A 84 -9.53 -4.52 -28.99
C PRO A 84 -10.97 -4.64 -29.52
N ALA A 85 -11.35 -5.80 -30.07
CA ALA A 85 -12.70 -6.01 -30.59
C ALA A 85 -13.70 -6.43 -29.49
N LEU A 86 -13.21 -7.05 -28.42
CA LEU A 86 -14.01 -7.55 -27.30
C LEU A 86 -13.89 -6.68 -26.05
N ASP A 87 -12.90 -5.79 -26.01
CA ASP A 87 -12.52 -4.99 -24.83
C ASP A 87 -12.30 -5.89 -23.61
N ASP A 88 -11.38 -6.86 -23.75
CA ASP A 88 -11.12 -7.91 -22.76
C ASP A 88 -9.64 -8.25 -22.71
N HIS A 89 -9.16 -8.64 -21.52
CA HIS A 89 -7.78 -9.06 -21.30
C HIS A 89 -7.67 -10.57 -21.01
N LEU A 90 -6.60 -11.18 -21.50
CA LEU A 90 -6.22 -12.55 -21.19
C LEU A 90 -4.85 -12.60 -20.53
N TYR A 91 -4.71 -13.46 -19.52
CA TYR A 91 -3.46 -13.74 -18.83
C TYR A 91 -3.08 -15.21 -19.02
N THR A 92 -1.86 -15.48 -19.48
CA THR A 92 -1.44 -16.85 -19.74
C THR A 92 0.04 -17.09 -19.47
N ARG A 93 0.35 -18.24 -18.88
CA ARG A 93 1.72 -18.78 -18.81
C ARG A 93 2.12 -19.52 -20.10
N ASN A 94 1.14 -19.84 -20.96
CA ASN A 94 1.37 -20.61 -22.16
C ASN A 94 1.86 -19.72 -23.30
N TRP A 95 3.15 -19.83 -23.61
CA TRP A 95 3.77 -19.10 -24.73
C TRP A 95 3.09 -19.36 -26.08
N SER A 96 2.62 -20.59 -26.33
CA SER A 96 1.94 -20.93 -27.59
C SER A 96 0.58 -20.24 -27.71
N GLU A 97 -0.15 -20.08 -26.62
CA GLU A 97 -1.41 -19.34 -26.56
C GLU A 97 -1.16 -17.85 -26.84
N TYR A 98 -0.21 -17.26 -26.10
CA TYR A 98 0.22 -15.88 -26.31
C TYR A 98 0.65 -15.59 -27.76
N TYR A 99 1.51 -16.44 -28.31
CA TYR A 99 2.03 -16.29 -29.66
C TYR A 99 0.91 -16.42 -30.71
N THR A 100 0.04 -17.43 -30.58
CA THR A 100 -1.04 -17.65 -31.55
C THR A 100 -2.04 -16.50 -31.53
N LEU A 101 -2.44 -16.05 -30.34
CA LEU A 101 -3.40 -14.96 -30.20
C LEU A 101 -2.87 -13.65 -30.78
N SER A 102 -1.61 -13.32 -30.47
CA SER A 102 -0.98 -12.08 -30.92
C SER A 102 -0.63 -12.05 -32.40
N THR A 103 -0.23 -13.18 -32.99
CA THR A 103 0.23 -13.21 -34.40
C THR A 103 -0.83 -13.63 -35.40
N GLN A 104 -1.86 -14.37 -34.97
CA GLN A 104 -2.83 -14.99 -35.89
C GLN A 104 -4.28 -14.61 -35.60
N ARG A 105 -4.60 -14.12 -34.39
CA ARG A 105 -5.99 -13.87 -33.96
C ARG A 105 -6.30 -12.41 -33.65
N GLY A 106 -5.37 -11.50 -33.93
CA GLY A 106 -5.58 -10.05 -33.82
C GLY A 106 -5.59 -9.51 -32.38
N TRP A 107 -5.10 -10.29 -31.41
CA TRP A 107 -4.90 -9.79 -30.05
C TRP A 107 -3.63 -8.92 -30.01
N THR A 108 -3.65 -7.89 -29.16
CA THR A 108 -2.48 -7.06 -28.89
C THR A 108 -1.65 -7.69 -27.79
N ALA A 109 -0.39 -8.00 -28.10
CA ALA A 109 0.60 -8.45 -27.13
C ALA A 109 1.03 -7.27 -26.22
N GLU A 110 0.75 -7.38 -24.91
CA GLU A 110 1.20 -6.36 -23.93
C GLU A 110 2.46 -6.78 -23.18
N GLY A 111 2.89 -8.03 -23.33
CA GLY A 111 4.16 -8.54 -22.81
C GLY A 111 4.00 -9.26 -21.46
N VAL A 112 5.08 -9.29 -20.67
CA VAL A 112 5.10 -9.94 -19.36
C VAL A 112 4.36 -9.07 -18.35
N ALA A 113 3.27 -9.60 -17.81
CA ALA A 113 2.46 -8.98 -16.77
C ALA A 113 3.11 -9.14 -15.40
N PHE A 114 3.49 -10.37 -15.03
CA PHE A 114 4.09 -10.73 -13.75
C PHE A 114 4.62 -12.17 -13.85
N TYR A 115 5.06 -12.76 -12.74
CA TYR A 115 5.70 -14.08 -12.73
C TYR A 115 4.90 -15.10 -11.90
N SER A 116 5.03 -16.38 -12.28
CA SER A 116 4.57 -17.52 -11.47
C SER A 116 5.65 -17.93 -10.47
N ASP A 117 5.25 -18.26 -9.24
CA ASP A 117 6.13 -18.79 -8.20
C ASP A 117 6.62 -20.20 -8.55
N PRO A 118 7.95 -20.40 -8.71
CA PRO A 118 8.51 -21.74 -8.95
C PRO A 118 8.32 -22.68 -7.74
N ASN A 119 8.13 -22.14 -6.54
CA ASN A 119 7.87 -22.93 -5.33
C ASN A 119 6.40 -23.33 -5.17
N GLN A 120 5.53 -22.90 -6.09
CA GLN A 120 4.11 -23.24 -6.10
C GLN A 120 3.36 -22.84 -4.82
N GLY A 121 3.69 -21.68 -4.23
CA GLY A 121 3.16 -21.28 -2.92
C GLY A 121 1.63 -21.20 -2.86
N VAL A 122 1.01 -20.46 -3.78
CA VAL A 122 -0.44 -20.22 -3.80
C VAL A 122 -1.03 -20.52 -5.16
N PRO A 123 -1.94 -21.51 -5.31
CA PRO A 123 -2.56 -21.79 -6.60
C PRO A 123 -3.49 -20.66 -7.04
N VAL A 124 -3.35 -20.23 -8.29
CA VAL A 124 -4.30 -19.32 -8.96
C VAL A 124 -5.08 -20.11 -9.99
N TYR A 125 -6.39 -20.19 -9.78
CA TYR A 125 -7.35 -20.93 -10.59
C TYR A 125 -7.85 -20.10 -11.76
N ARG A 126 -7.96 -20.70 -12.96
CA ARG A 126 -8.57 -20.09 -14.14
C ARG A 126 -10.00 -20.59 -14.32
N LEU A 127 -10.93 -19.66 -14.56
CA LEU A 127 -12.26 -19.98 -15.04
C LEU A 127 -12.57 -19.20 -16.31
N TYR A 128 -13.32 -19.81 -17.20
CA TYR A 128 -13.81 -19.25 -18.45
C TYR A 128 -15.33 -19.05 -18.39
N ASN A 129 -15.82 -17.88 -18.82
CA ASN A 129 -17.25 -17.64 -18.94
C ASN A 129 -17.73 -17.75 -20.40
N PRO A 130 -18.30 -18.90 -20.82
CA PRO A 130 -18.79 -19.08 -22.19
C PRO A 130 -20.03 -18.24 -22.52
N SER A 131 -20.73 -17.69 -21.51
CA SER A 131 -21.95 -16.91 -21.73
C SER A 131 -21.68 -15.48 -22.18
N LEU A 132 -20.45 -14.98 -22.02
CA LEU A 132 -20.05 -13.65 -22.46
C LEU A 132 -19.55 -13.69 -23.89
N LYS A 133 -19.91 -12.67 -24.68
CA LYS A 133 -19.37 -12.51 -26.04
C LYS A 133 -17.85 -12.38 -26.05
N SER A 134 -17.27 -11.78 -25.01
CA SER A 134 -15.82 -11.71 -24.80
C SER A 134 -15.21 -13.08 -24.51
N GLY A 135 -15.96 -13.97 -23.84
CA GLY A 135 -15.39 -15.16 -23.25
C GLY A 135 -14.47 -14.85 -22.06
N SER A 136 -14.80 -13.82 -21.27
CA SER A 136 -13.90 -13.33 -20.22
C SER A 136 -13.46 -14.43 -19.25
N HIS A 137 -12.21 -14.33 -18.82
CA HIS A 137 -11.62 -15.22 -17.84
C HIS A 137 -11.58 -14.59 -16.46
N LEU A 138 -11.67 -15.42 -15.43
CA LEU A 138 -11.40 -15.06 -14.05
C LEU A 138 -10.19 -15.83 -13.56
N TYR A 139 -9.32 -15.13 -12.81
CA TYR A 139 -8.18 -15.70 -12.11
C TYR A 139 -8.37 -15.46 -10.62
N THR A 140 -8.48 -16.54 -9.84
CA THR A 140 -8.75 -16.44 -8.40
C THR A 140 -7.97 -17.44 -7.59
N THR A 141 -7.59 -17.07 -6.36
CA THR A 141 -7.03 -17.98 -5.37
C THR A 141 -8.12 -18.60 -4.47
N ASN A 142 -9.37 -18.14 -4.62
CA ASN A 142 -10.49 -18.55 -3.77
C ASN A 142 -11.21 -19.77 -4.34
N ALA A 143 -10.98 -20.94 -3.75
CA ALA A 143 -11.64 -22.18 -4.15
C ALA A 143 -13.18 -22.14 -3.99
N ASN A 144 -13.71 -21.33 -3.07
CA ASN A 144 -15.16 -21.15 -2.96
C ASN A 144 -15.73 -20.30 -4.11
N GLU A 145 -14.99 -19.30 -4.59
CA GLU A 145 -15.37 -18.54 -5.79
C GLU A 145 -15.43 -19.46 -7.01
N VAL A 146 -14.45 -20.38 -7.14
CA VAL A 146 -14.47 -21.43 -8.18
C VAL A 146 -15.75 -22.26 -8.09
N ALA A 147 -16.04 -22.83 -6.91
CA ALA A 147 -17.19 -23.72 -6.72
C ALA A 147 -18.53 -23.02 -7.03
N VAL A 148 -18.69 -21.77 -6.58
CA VAL A 148 -19.91 -20.98 -6.83
C VAL A 148 -20.08 -20.69 -8.32
N LEU A 149 -18.99 -20.32 -9.02
CA LEU A 149 -19.06 -19.95 -10.42
C LEU A 149 -19.27 -21.15 -11.35
N GLN A 150 -18.72 -22.31 -11.00
CA GLN A 150 -19.05 -23.56 -11.69
C GLN A 150 -20.55 -23.86 -11.64
N GLY A 151 -21.19 -23.65 -10.48
CA GLY A 151 -22.65 -23.75 -10.33
C GLY A 151 -23.44 -22.69 -11.13
N ARG A 152 -22.78 -21.66 -11.66
CA ARG A 152 -23.35 -20.56 -12.45
C ARG A 152 -22.94 -20.62 -13.92
N GLY A 153 -22.43 -21.75 -14.39
CA GLY A 153 -22.11 -21.98 -15.81
C GLY A 153 -20.72 -21.54 -16.26
N TRP A 154 -19.83 -21.16 -15.33
CA TRP A 154 -18.42 -20.95 -15.65
C TRP A 154 -17.70 -22.30 -15.78
N SER A 155 -16.79 -22.38 -16.75
CA SER A 155 -15.94 -23.56 -16.96
C SER A 155 -14.66 -23.40 -16.16
N TYR A 156 -14.38 -24.34 -15.25
CA TYR A 156 -13.10 -24.39 -14.54
C TYR A 156 -12.03 -25.00 -15.43
N GLU A 157 -10.91 -24.30 -15.60
CA GLU A 157 -9.82 -24.69 -16.52
C GLU A 157 -8.55 -25.15 -15.79
N GLY A 158 -8.60 -25.29 -14.46
CA GLY A 158 -7.47 -25.74 -13.66
C GLY A 158 -6.66 -24.62 -13.01
N ILE A 159 -5.44 -24.95 -12.59
CA ILE A 159 -4.46 -23.99 -12.06
C ILE A 159 -3.77 -23.32 -13.24
N ALA A 160 -3.89 -22.00 -13.30
CA ALA A 160 -3.27 -21.16 -14.32
C ALA A 160 -1.76 -20.98 -14.04
N TRP A 161 -1.44 -20.67 -12.78
CA TRP A 161 -0.10 -20.42 -12.26
C TRP A 161 -0.12 -20.39 -10.73
N TYR A 162 1.01 -20.05 -10.12
CA TYR A 162 1.14 -19.90 -8.67
C TYR A 162 1.60 -18.49 -8.27
N GLY A 163 0.99 -17.92 -7.23
CA GLY A 163 1.52 -16.78 -6.49
C GLY A 163 2.47 -17.22 -5.37
N SER A 164 3.23 -16.29 -4.81
CA SER A 164 4.13 -16.54 -3.67
C SER A 164 3.39 -16.62 -2.34
N SER A 165 2.30 -15.85 -2.18
CA SER A 165 1.54 -15.79 -0.92
C SER A 165 0.18 -15.12 -1.09
N LEU A 166 -0.77 -15.47 -0.21
CA LEU A 166 -2.06 -14.82 -0.11
C LEU A 166 -1.96 -13.52 0.68
N THR A 167 -2.93 -12.64 0.49
CA THR A 167 -3.16 -11.48 1.32
C THR A 167 -3.40 -11.94 2.78
N GLY A 168 -2.41 -11.73 3.67
CA GLY A 168 -2.44 -12.21 5.06
C GLY A 168 -1.70 -13.53 5.35
N GLN A 169 -1.02 -14.13 4.36
CA GLN A 169 -0.12 -15.30 4.54
C GLN A 169 1.34 -15.01 4.13
N THR A 170 1.69 -13.76 3.81
CA THR A 170 3.10 -13.34 3.81
C THR A 170 3.68 -13.51 5.22
N PRO A 171 5.00 -13.79 5.38
CA PRO A 171 5.68 -13.41 6.61
C PRO A 171 5.33 -11.95 6.87
N ASP A 172 4.87 -11.61 8.07
CA ASP A 172 4.45 -10.25 8.42
C ASP A 172 5.53 -9.25 7.98
N THR A 173 5.32 -8.58 6.84
CA THR A 173 6.11 -7.40 6.48
C THR A 173 5.56 -6.27 7.32
N THR A 174 5.93 -6.34 8.60
CA THR A 174 5.65 -5.31 9.57
C THR A 174 6.88 -4.42 9.63
N LYS A 175 6.68 -3.15 9.30
CA LYS A 175 7.69 -2.13 9.51
C LYS A 175 7.09 -1.02 10.33
N VAL A 176 7.77 -0.61 11.39
CA VAL A 176 7.43 0.59 12.17
C VAL A 176 8.73 1.36 12.33
N LEU A 177 8.71 2.63 11.91
CA LEU A 177 9.87 3.50 11.99
C LEU A 177 10.14 3.93 13.44
N GLY A 178 9.09 4.02 14.28
CA GLY A 178 9.22 4.42 15.68
C GLY A 178 9.22 5.94 15.82
N VAL A 179 8.37 6.62 15.05
CA VAL A 179 8.17 8.06 15.18
C VAL A 179 7.61 8.36 16.57
N SER A 180 8.22 9.31 17.28
CA SER A 180 7.78 9.70 18.61
C SER A 180 6.48 10.50 18.56
N PHE A 181 5.55 10.19 19.46
CA PHE A 181 4.30 10.92 19.60
C PHE A 181 4.52 12.33 20.17
N ILE A 182 3.87 13.31 19.55
CA ILE A 182 3.78 14.69 20.03
C ILE A 182 2.30 15.06 20.09
N SER A 183 1.80 15.37 21.29
CA SER A 183 0.41 15.76 21.49
C SER A 183 0.17 17.22 21.12
N GLN A 184 -0.84 17.48 20.29
CA GLN A 184 -1.28 18.83 19.97
C GLN A 184 -1.98 19.52 21.16
N GLU A 185 -2.77 18.74 21.92
CA GLU A 185 -3.50 19.21 23.10
C GLU A 185 -2.55 19.61 24.22
N ALA A 186 -1.47 18.84 24.44
CA ALA A 186 -0.45 19.18 25.44
C ALA A 186 0.26 20.51 25.13
N ALA A 187 0.28 20.95 23.87
CA ALA A 187 0.81 22.24 23.46
C ALA A 187 -0.24 23.37 23.51
N GLY A 188 -1.49 23.06 23.87
CA GLY A 188 -2.63 23.97 23.82
C GLY A 188 -3.05 24.36 22.40
N ALA A 189 -2.76 23.50 21.41
CA ALA A 189 -2.97 23.76 20.00
C ALA A 189 -3.97 22.74 19.39
N PRO A 190 -5.28 22.84 19.72
CA PRO A 190 -6.28 21.88 19.28
C PRO A 190 -6.51 21.82 17.76
N MET A 191 -6.03 22.83 17.02
CA MET A 191 -6.03 22.84 15.55
C MET A 191 -4.61 22.72 14.99
N GLY A 192 -3.72 22.04 15.72
CA GLY A 192 -2.29 21.95 15.41
C GLY A 192 -1.83 20.64 14.76
N CYS A 193 -2.75 19.81 14.25
CA CYS A 193 -2.46 18.44 13.80
C CYS A 193 -1.41 18.38 12.68
N GLU A 194 -1.40 19.34 11.74
CA GLU A 194 -0.39 19.41 10.67
C GLU A 194 1.00 19.66 11.24
N ALA A 195 1.12 20.66 12.11
CA ALA A 195 2.39 21.05 12.69
C ALA A 195 2.94 19.97 13.62
N ALA A 196 2.07 19.33 14.40
CA ALA A 196 2.44 18.21 15.25
C ALA A 196 2.93 17.03 14.40
N SER A 197 2.18 16.61 13.38
CA SER A 197 2.57 15.52 12.48
C SER A 197 3.87 15.81 11.73
N ALA A 198 4.05 17.05 11.25
CA ALA A 198 5.30 17.49 10.62
C ALA A 198 6.48 17.35 11.59
N LEU A 199 6.34 17.84 12.82
CA LEU A 199 7.41 17.83 13.81
C LEU A 199 7.77 16.41 14.23
N GLN A 200 6.77 15.53 14.43
CA GLN A 200 6.97 14.11 14.70
C GLN A 200 7.84 13.47 13.61
N ALA A 201 7.45 13.64 12.34
CA ALA A 201 8.15 13.08 11.19
C ALA A 201 9.55 13.67 10.97
N LEU A 202 9.72 15.00 11.15
CA LEU A 202 11.01 15.67 11.07
C LEU A 202 11.98 15.19 12.15
N GLN A 203 11.53 15.10 13.41
CA GLN A 203 12.37 14.69 14.53
C GLN A 203 12.85 13.25 14.39
N TYR A 204 12.00 12.37 13.87
CA TYR A 204 12.42 11.01 13.51
C TYR A 204 13.58 10.99 12.50
N LYS A 205 13.58 11.92 11.53
CA LYS A 205 14.67 12.09 10.56
C LYS A 205 15.88 12.86 11.11
N GLY A 206 15.88 13.22 12.40
CA GLY A 206 16.94 14.00 13.03
C GLY A 206 16.87 15.51 12.73
N HIS A 207 15.77 15.98 12.14
CA HIS A 207 15.52 17.38 11.82
C HIS A 207 14.63 18.05 12.86
N ALA A 208 14.71 19.38 12.96
CA ALA A 208 13.90 20.18 13.91
C ALA A 208 13.93 19.68 15.37
N THR A 209 14.99 18.99 15.81
CA THR A 209 15.11 18.40 17.15
C THR A 209 15.21 19.45 18.27
N GLY A 210 15.59 20.68 17.94
CA GLY A 210 15.59 21.81 18.86
C GLY A 210 14.22 22.47 19.08
N TYR A 211 13.18 22.05 18.36
CA TYR A 211 11.84 22.61 18.47
C TYR A 211 10.94 21.72 19.34
N ASN A 212 10.17 22.34 20.23
CA ASN A 212 8.91 21.78 20.70
C ASN A 212 7.75 22.28 19.82
N LEU A 213 6.57 21.66 19.93
CA LEU A 213 5.42 21.99 19.07
C LEU A 213 5.05 23.49 19.12
N ARG A 214 5.08 24.11 20.30
CA ARG A 214 4.75 25.53 20.46
C ARG A 214 5.73 26.44 19.71
N SER A 215 7.03 26.17 19.82
CA SER A 215 8.07 26.90 19.08
C SER A 215 8.03 26.61 17.58
N PHE A 216 7.63 25.41 17.18
CA PHE A 216 7.50 25.03 15.78
C PHE A 216 6.32 25.73 15.10
N LEU A 217 5.16 25.79 15.78
CA LEU A 217 3.97 26.49 15.34
C LEU A 217 4.20 27.99 15.06
N GLN A 218 5.13 28.63 15.77
CA GLN A 218 5.49 30.03 15.51
C GLN A 218 6.13 30.24 14.14
N THR A 219 6.63 29.19 13.50
CA THR A 219 7.25 29.25 12.17
C THR A 219 6.27 28.98 11.04
N MET A 220 5.06 28.51 11.37
CA MET A 220 4.03 28.10 10.42
C MET A 220 3.49 29.32 9.66
N PRO A 221 3.44 29.29 8.32
CA PRO A 221 2.86 30.38 7.56
C PRO A 221 1.35 30.45 7.83
N ILE A 222 0.84 31.66 8.11
CA ILE A 222 -0.59 31.91 8.28
C ILE A 222 -1.11 32.62 7.02
N ALA A 223 -2.19 32.11 6.43
CA ALA A 223 -2.83 32.73 5.28
C ALA A 223 -3.73 33.89 5.74
N ALA A 224 -3.43 35.11 5.31
CA ALA A 224 -4.20 36.30 5.68
C ALA A 224 -5.68 36.25 5.25
N ASN A 225 -5.97 35.51 4.19
CA ASN A 225 -7.33 35.29 3.65
C ASN A 225 -7.95 33.94 4.11
N GLY A 226 -7.29 33.21 5.00
CA GLY A 226 -7.74 31.89 5.45
C GLY A 226 -7.69 30.78 4.39
N ASN A 227 -6.96 30.98 3.28
CA ASN A 227 -6.84 29.98 2.23
C ASN A 227 -5.77 28.92 2.57
N PRO A 228 -6.14 27.65 2.84
CA PRO A 228 -5.22 26.59 3.25
C PRO A 228 -4.15 26.25 2.21
N TYR A 229 -4.39 26.59 0.93
CA TYR A 229 -3.39 26.39 -0.14
C TYR A 229 -2.21 27.38 -0.07
N GLN A 230 -2.35 28.48 0.69
CA GLN A 230 -1.36 29.56 0.81
C GLN A 230 -0.68 29.61 2.19
N GLY A 231 -1.26 28.97 3.20
CA GLY A 231 -0.80 28.95 4.58
C GLY A 231 -1.90 28.42 5.49
N PHE A 232 -1.65 28.31 6.79
CA PHE A 232 -2.63 27.87 7.76
C PHE A 232 -3.78 28.89 7.90
N GLY A 233 -5.01 28.41 7.89
CA GLY A 233 -6.20 29.25 8.08
C GLY A 233 -6.47 29.55 9.56
N GLY A 234 -6.50 30.83 9.95
CA GLY A 234 -6.85 31.23 11.31
C GLY A 234 -5.72 30.98 12.33
N THR A 235 -6.02 30.25 13.41
CA THR A 235 -5.08 29.99 14.52
C THR A 235 -5.07 28.51 14.91
N PRO A 236 -3.91 27.93 15.27
CA PRO A 236 -3.85 26.56 15.77
C PRO A 236 -4.35 26.43 17.22
N TYR A 237 -4.56 27.54 17.93
CA TYR A 237 -4.76 27.55 19.40
C TYR A 237 -6.22 27.61 19.86
N ALA A 238 -7.18 27.77 18.95
CA ALA A 238 -8.60 27.85 19.28
C ALA A 238 -9.45 27.52 18.05
N VAL A 239 -10.65 26.97 18.24
CA VAL A 239 -11.62 26.78 17.15
C VAL A 239 -12.24 28.13 16.77
N VAL A 240 -12.19 28.48 15.50
CA VAL A 240 -12.71 29.75 14.96
C VAL A 240 -13.84 29.48 13.98
N SER A 241 -15.05 29.91 14.34
CA SER A 241 -16.24 29.71 13.51
C SER A 241 -16.09 30.34 12.12
N GLY A 242 -16.46 29.59 11.09
CA GLY A 242 -16.41 30.04 9.69
C GLY A 242 -15.02 30.06 9.06
N VAL A 243 -13.97 29.64 9.78
CA VAL A 243 -12.60 29.54 9.25
C VAL A 243 -12.24 28.08 9.07
N TYR A 244 -11.74 27.73 7.90
CA TYR A 244 -11.17 26.40 7.67
C TYR A 244 -9.75 26.35 8.24
N GLN A 245 -9.59 25.70 9.38
CA GLN A 245 -8.34 25.71 10.13
C GLN A 245 -7.47 24.53 9.75
N SER A 246 -6.73 24.70 8.66
CA SER A 246 -5.78 23.74 8.14
C SER A 246 -4.75 24.43 7.26
N ILE A 247 -3.68 23.71 6.93
CA ILE A 247 -2.73 24.06 5.87
C ILE A 247 -2.60 22.87 4.91
N PHE A 248 -2.67 23.11 3.60
CA PHE A 248 -2.63 22.06 2.59
C PHE A 248 -1.22 21.83 2.02
N PRO A 249 -0.97 20.66 1.38
CA PRO A 249 0.36 20.28 0.89
C PRO A 249 1.09 21.33 0.07
N SER A 250 0.39 22.19 -0.69
CA SER A 250 1.00 23.25 -1.50
C SER A 250 1.72 24.32 -0.66
N ALA A 251 1.20 24.67 0.51
CA ALA A 251 1.84 25.60 1.44
C ALA A 251 2.63 24.88 2.55
N PHE A 252 2.14 23.72 2.98
CA PHE A 252 2.77 22.89 4.00
C PHE A 252 4.16 22.39 3.55
N THR A 253 4.27 21.85 2.33
CA THR A 253 5.54 21.23 1.88
C THR A 253 6.69 22.25 1.85
N PRO A 254 6.54 23.45 1.22
CA PRO A 254 7.60 24.45 1.25
C PRO A 254 7.97 24.93 2.66
N TRP A 255 7.00 25.01 3.58
CA TRP A 255 7.26 25.37 4.97
C TRP A 255 8.11 24.31 5.68
N VAL A 256 7.70 23.04 5.59
CA VAL A 256 8.40 21.92 6.24
C VAL A 256 9.78 21.68 5.62
N SER A 257 9.93 21.89 4.30
CA SER A 257 11.21 21.79 3.59
C SER A 257 12.31 22.73 4.10
N ARG A 258 11.96 23.74 4.92
CA ARG A 258 12.95 24.61 5.57
C ARG A 258 13.74 23.92 6.69
N PHE A 259 13.24 22.79 7.20
CA PHE A 259 13.82 22.10 8.35
C PHE A 259 14.47 20.76 7.99
N GLY A 260 13.97 20.09 6.95
CA GLY A 260 14.43 18.79 6.48
C GLY A 260 13.86 18.49 5.09
N GLY A 261 14.21 17.35 4.48
CA GLY A 261 13.67 16.98 3.19
C GLY A 261 12.15 16.73 3.28
N ALA A 262 11.35 17.41 2.46
CA ALA A 262 9.92 17.11 2.33
C ALA A 262 9.53 17.01 0.85
N THR A 263 8.70 16.04 0.52
CA THR A 263 8.23 15.80 -0.85
C THR A 263 6.72 15.63 -0.84
N ASN A 264 6.03 16.50 -1.58
CA ASN A 264 4.61 16.38 -1.81
C ASN A 264 4.35 15.14 -2.69
N ILE A 265 3.67 14.14 -2.13
CA ILE A 265 3.26 12.91 -2.82
C ILE A 265 1.72 12.84 -2.96
N SER A 266 1.05 13.99 -2.84
CA SER A 266 -0.41 14.07 -2.98
C SER A 266 -0.86 13.53 -4.33
N GLY A 267 -2.00 12.85 -4.33
CA GLY A 267 -2.52 12.09 -5.45
C GLY A 267 -2.09 10.61 -5.47
N SER A 268 -1.01 10.24 -4.75
CA SER A 268 -0.63 8.83 -4.62
C SER A 268 -1.66 8.03 -3.81
N GLY A 269 -1.87 6.77 -4.18
CA GLY A 269 -2.64 5.83 -3.36
C GLY A 269 -1.91 5.41 -2.07
N LEU A 270 -2.57 4.59 -1.25
CA LEU A 270 -2.00 4.06 0.00
C LEU A 270 -0.60 3.44 -0.22
N ASP A 271 -0.37 2.70 -1.31
CA ASP A 271 0.94 2.11 -1.55
C ASP A 271 2.05 3.13 -1.80
N GLY A 272 1.71 4.34 -2.29
CA GLY A 272 2.66 5.44 -2.35
C GLY A 272 3.16 5.84 -0.96
N ILE A 273 2.25 5.88 0.02
CA ILE A 273 2.57 6.11 1.43
C ILE A 273 3.41 4.95 1.98
N LEU A 274 2.96 3.70 1.80
CA LEU A 274 3.64 2.52 2.35
C LEU A 274 5.06 2.37 1.76
N ASN A 275 5.26 2.70 0.49
CA ASN A 275 6.58 2.68 -0.14
C ASN A 275 7.55 3.71 0.46
N GLN A 276 7.07 4.89 0.86
CA GLN A 276 7.91 5.86 1.58
C GLN A 276 8.31 5.33 2.96
N VAL A 277 7.35 4.77 3.71
CA VAL A 277 7.62 4.16 5.01
C VAL A 277 8.59 2.98 4.88
N ALA A 278 8.40 2.12 3.88
CA ALA A 278 9.31 1.03 3.52
C ALA A 278 10.73 1.55 3.22
N SER A 279 10.85 2.75 2.66
CA SER A 279 12.12 3.44 2.40
C SER A 279 12.69 4.20 3.61
N GLY A 280 12.02 4.18 4.76
CA GLY A 280 12.48 4.87 5.98
C GLY A 280 12.01 6.32 6.10
N ASN A 281 11.00 6.72 5.32
CA ASN A 281 10.47 8.07 5.27
C ASN A 281 9.05 8.08 5.84
N PRO A 282 8.81 8.66 7.04
CA PRO A 282 7.46 8.83 7.55
C PRO A 282 6.68 9.80 6.66
N VAL A 283 5.35 9.64 6.64
CA VAL A 283 4.48 10.41 5.76
C VAL A 283 3.43 11.14 6.58
N VAL A 284 3.32 12.45 6.41
CA VAL A 284 2.20 13.23 6.94
C VAL A 284 1.03 13.12 5.97
N ALA A 285 -0.11 12.63 6.43
CA ALA A 285 -1.28 12.35 5.60
C ALA A 285 -2.54 13.01 6.16
N TRP A 286 -3.37 13.56 5.28
CA TRP A 286 -4.67 14.12 5.63
C TRP A 286 -5.73 13.04 5.47
N VAL A 287 -6.52 12.84 6.51
CA VAL A 287 -7.61 11.87 6.63
C VAL A 287 -8.85 12.55 7.19
N THR A 288 -9.98 11.86 7.27
CA THR A 288 -11.11 12.34 8.07
C THR A 288 -10.92 11.98 9.54
N LEU A 289 -11.34 12.87 10.43
CA LEU A 289 -11.30 12.70 11.88
C LEU A 289 -12.06 11.42 12.26
N ASN A 290 -11.44 10.60 13.10
CA ASN A 290 -11.94 9.27 13.50
C ASN A 290 -12.33 8.36 12.32
N TYR A 291 -11.75 8.61 11.14
CA TYR A 291 -11.96 7.86 9.91
C TYR A 291 -13.45 7.79 9.48
N GLN A 292 -14.22 8.81 9.84
CA GLN A 292 -15.64 8.93 9.53
C GLN A 292 -15.87 9.47 8.11
N SER A 293 -17.12 9.44 7.64
CA SER A 293 -17.50 10.09 6.39
C SER A 293 -17.19 11.60 6.41
N PRO A 294 -16.86 12.21 5.26
CA PRO A 294 -16.46 13.61 5.18
C PRO A 294 -17.66 14.55 5.36
N GLN A 295 -17.44 15.64 6.08
CA GLN A 295 -18.39 16.74 6.25
C GLN A 295 -17.96 17.89 5.36
N TRP A 296 -18.58 18.02 4.18
CA TRP A 296 -18.19 19.03 3.20
C TRP A 296 -18.77 20.41 3.51
N HIS A 297 -17.95 21.44 3.31
CA HIS A 297 -18.34 22.84 3.45
C HIS A 297 -17.77 23.69 2.31
N GLN A 298 -18.51 24.73 1.93
CA GLN A 298 -18.08 25.71 0.94
C GLN A 298 -17.52 26.97 1.61
N TYR A 299 -16.23 27.23 1.40
CA TYR A 299 -15.53 28.43 1.84
C TYR A 299 -15.28 29.39 0.67
N ASN A 300 -14.87 30.61 0.98
CA ASN A 300 -14.55 31.63 -0.01
C ASN A 300 -13.40 31.23 -0.97
N TRP A 301 -12.50 30.34 -0.52
CA TRP A 301 -11.40 29.82 -1.32
C TRP A 301 -11.73 28.53 -2.07
N GLY A 302 -12.85 27.87 -1.76
CA GLY A 302 -13.22 26.58 -2.34
C GLY A 302 -13.89 25.63 -1.35
N ARG A 303 -13.93 24.34 -1.69
CA ARG A 303 -14.59 23.31 -0.88
C ARG A 303 -13.60 22.64 0.07
N GLY A 304 -13.97 22.52 1.35
CA GLY A 304 -13.19 21.88 2.40
C GLY A 304 -13.96 20.74 3.09
N ILE A 305 -13.26 19.96 3.90
CA ILE A 305 -13.84 18.90 4.74
C ILE A 305 -13.69 19.31 6.20
N ASP A 306 -14.77 19.70 6.87
CA ASP A 306 -14.74 20.31 8.21
C ASP A 306 -14.19 19.34 9.27
N ASN A 307 -14.41 18.04 9.08
CA ASN A 307 -13.82 16.99 9.90
C ASN A 307 -12.52 16.43 9.29
N ALA A 308 -11.71 17.25 8.62
CA ALA A 308 -10.36 16.85 8.21
C ALA A 308 -9.45 16.73 9.45
N HIS A 309 -8.54 15.77 9.40
CA HIS A 309 -7.52 15.52 10.42
C HIS A 309 -6.19 15.14 9.77
N VAL A 310 -5.08 15.36 10.44
CA VAL A 310 -3.75 15.12 9.90
C VAL A 310 -2.92 14.29 10.86
N VAL A 311 -2.32 13.22 10.34
CA VAL A 311 -1.60 12.23 11.12
C VAL A 311 -0.27 11.88 10.47
N THR A 312 0.68 11.36 11.26
CA THR A 312 1.91 10.76 10.72
C THR A 312 1.73 9.27 10.54
N VAL A 313 1.97 8.77 9.33
CA VAL A 313 2.08 7.35 9.02
C VAL A 313 3.55 6.95 9.10
N ASP A 314 3.89 6.07 10.02
CA ASP A 314 5.26 5.63 10.26
C ASP A 314 5.42 4.10 10.22
N GLY A 315 4.36 3.36 9.94
CA GLY A 315 4.46 1.93 9.84
C GLY A 315 3.32 1.27 9.09
N TYR A 316 3.50 -0.01 8.82
CA TYR A 316 2.52 -0.85 8.17
C TYR A 316 2.73 -2.31 8.56
N SER A 317 1.66 -3.08 8.41
CA SER A 317 1.66 -4.54 8.40
C SER A 317 0.95 -4.99 7.12
N ASN A 318 0.63 -6.27 7.02
CA ASN A 318 -0.16 -6.79 5.91
C ASN A 318 -1.54 -6.12 5.81
N GLN A 319 -2.22 -5.96 6.95
CA GLN A 319 -3.62 -5.52 7.00
C GLN A 319 -3.81 -4.11 7.54
N SER A 320 -2.79 -3.53 8.17
CA SER A 320 -2.91 -2.29 8.92
C SER A 320 -1.82 -1.28 8.57
N VAL A 321 -2.11 -0.02 8.89
CA VAL A 321 -1.20 1.12 8.90
C VAL A 321 -0.97 1.48 10.36
N HIS A 322 0.28 1.77 10.72
CA HIS A 322 0.62 2.31 12.03
C HIS A 322 0.67 3.84 11.91
N VAL A 323 -0.02 4.50 12.84
CA VAL A 323 -0.27 5.93 12.82
C VAL A 323 0.17 6.52 14.15
N VAL A 324 0.89 7.62 14.07
CA VAL A 324 1.16 8.53 15.19
C VAL A 324 0.23 9.73 15.00
N ASP A 325 -0.88 9.71 15.74
CA ASP A 325 -1.96 10.68 15.69
C ASP A 325 -1.74 11.73 16.79
N PRO A 326 -1.52 13.01 16.44
CA PRO A 326 -1.33 14.09 17.42
C PRO A 326 -2.44 14.28 18.46
N GLU A 327 -3.66 13.80 18.19
CA GLU A 327 -4.82 13.91 19.08
C GLU A 327 -5.01 12.64 19.92
N ASN A 328 -4.83 11.47 19.32
CA ASN A 328 -5.23 10.17 19.91
C ASN A 328 -4.06 9.25 20.28
N GLY A 329 -2.82 9.68 20.08
CA GLY A 329 -1.63 8.86 20.37
C GLY A 329 -1.25 7.92 19.23
N THR A 330 -0.60 6.81 19.55
CA THR A 330 -0.04 5.89 18.55
C THR A 330 -0.82 4.59 18.50
N TYR A 331 -1.26 4.18 17.31
CA TYR A 331 -2.08 2.98 17.13
C TYR A 331 -2.03 2.39 15.72
N TRP A 332 -2.57 1.18 15.59
CA TRP A 332 -2.80 0.51 14.31
C TRP A 332 -4.24 0.71 13.83
N ILE A 333 -4.40 0.97 12.54
CA ILE A 333 -5.70 1.01 11.87
C ILE A 333 -5.68 0.13 10.61
N SER A 334 -6.81 -0.49 10.25
CA SER A 334 -6.89 -1.26 9.01
C SER A 334 -6.59 -0.40 7.79
N LYS A 335 -5.87 -0.98 6.82
CA LYS A 335 -5.57 -0.34 5.52
C LYS A 335 -6.84 0.12 4.81
N SER A 336 -7.92 -0.66 4.92
CA SER A 336 -9.22 -0.30 4.33
C SER A 336 -9.78 0.98 4.95
N ALA A 337 -9.85 1.07 6.28
CA ALA A 337 -10.39 2.26 6.94
C ALA A 337 -9.52 3.50 6.69
N PHE A 338 -8.20 3.34 6.79
CA PHE A 338 -7.26 4.42 6.46
C PHE A 338 -7.42 4.88 5.01
N ASN A 339 -7.45 3.94 4.05
CA ASN A 339 -7.55 4.28 2.63
C ASN A 339 -8.88 4.96 2.30
N THR A 340 -10.00 4.54 2.90
CA THR A 340 -11.30 5.21 2.75
C THR A 340 -11.20 6.67 3.19
N ALA A 341 -10.71 6.93 4.40
CA ALA A 341 -10.59 8.28 4.95
C ALA A 341 -9.59 9.16 4.17
N TYR A 342 -8.44 8.60 3.79
CA TYR A 342 -7.41 9.27 3.00
C TYR A 342 -7.90 9.61 1.57
N SER A 343 -8.70 8.75 0.95
CA SER A 343 -9.07 8.86 -0.46
C SER A 343 -9.89 10.11 -0.81
N TYR A 344 -10.53 10.76 0.17
CA TYR A 344 -11.30 11.98 -0.06
C TYR A 344 -10.42 13.18 -0.42
N MET A 345 -9.20 13.23 0.12
CA MET A 345 -8.26 14.34 -0.12
C MET A 345 -7.04 13.87 -0.93
N LYS A 346 -6.56 12.65 -0.67
CA LYS A 346 -5.28 12.12 -1.18
C LYS A 346 -4.11 13.10 -0.99
N PHE A 347 -4.11 13.81 0.13
CA PHE A 347 -3.04 14.74 0.48
C PHE A 347 -2.03 14.02 1.36
N ALA A 348 -0.77 13.99 0.91
CA ALA A 348 0.31 13.33 1.62
C ALA A 348 1.66 13.99 1.31
N VAL A 349 2.51 14.08 2.33
CA VAL A 349 3.85 14.66 2.24
C VAL A 349 4.83 13.71 2.94
N ALA A 350 5.80 13.20 2.20
CA ALA A 350 6.85 12.33 2.71
C ALA A 350 8.01 13.15 3.26
N ILE A 351 8.49 12.81 4.46
CA ILE A 351 9.64 13.47 5.09
C ILE A 351 10.88 12.59 4.91
N ARG A 352 11.94 13.13 4.32
CA ARG A 352 13.10 12.41 3.77
C ARG A 352 14.42 12.81 4.39
#